data_AF-E5XM07-F1
#
_entry.id   AF-E5XM07-F1
#
_cell.length_a   1.000
_cell.length_b   1.000
_cell.length_c   1.000
_cell.angle_alpha   90.00
_cell.angle_beta   90.00
_cell.angle_gamma   90.00
#
_symmetry.space_group_name_H-M   'P 1'
#
loop_
_entity.id
_entity.type
_entity.pdbx_description
1 polymer ?
#
loop_
_entity_poly.entity_id
_entity_poly.type
_entity_poly.pdbx_seq_one_letter_code
_entity_poly.pdbx_strand_id
1 'polypeptide(L)'
;MSYDIHLVRIPEGMSVQEWVEQEHGSDENAPVDPVIAAAAGQVKAKVLELLPDGEVFEFTHRDFGFEISDKASGLQFSLFSESAGLSIPYWESSDQYLDVMLEVAFAVAKLTGLQVYDPQGGQVYESAEEAMDSAERGYAPGREYVASLEAAQSPPKKRWWWPF
;
A
#
# COMPACT_ATOMS: atom_id res chain seq x y z
N MET A 1 10.15 2.99 -6.00
CA MET A 1 9.80 1.58 -5.81
C MET A 1 9.17 1.46 -4.45
N SER A 2 8.06 0.73 -4.36
CA SER A 2 7.25 0.56 -3.15
C SER A 2 6.91 -0.91 -2.95
N TYR A 3 6.54 -1.22 -1.71
CA TYR A 3 5.75 -2.38 -1.37
C TYR A 3 4.30 -1.94 -1.31
N ASP A 4 3.41 -2.73 -1.88
CA ASP A 4 2.03 -2.35 -2.16
C ASP A 4 1.08 -3.40 -1.59
N ILE A 5 -0.06 -2.96 -1.05
CA ILE A 5 -1.17 -3.83 -0.65
C ILE A 5 -2.41 -3.34 -1.35
N HIS A 6 -3.14 -4.24 -1.99
CA HIS A 6 -4.37 -3.89 -2.69
C HIS A 6 -5.57 -4.41 -1.90
N LEU A 7 -6.64 -3.62 -1.86
CA LEU A 7 -7.92 -4.02 -1.31
C LEU A 7 -8.90 -4.18 -2.46
N VAL A 8 -9.33 -5.41 -2.68
CA VAL A 8 -10.04 -5.80 -3.90
C VAL A 8 -11.23 -6.68 -3.60
N ARG A 9 -12.16 -6.78 -4.56
CA ARG A 9 -13.29 -7.72 -4.48
C ARG A 9 -13.01 -8.90 -5.38
N ILE A 10 -12.66 -10.05 -4.78
CA ILE A 10 -12.54 -11.31 -5.51
C ILE A 10 -13.92 -12.00 -5.49
N PRO A 11 -14.55 -12.27 -6.65
CA PRO A 11 -15.84 -12.94 -6.71
C PRO A 11 -15.84 -14.30 -6.01
N GLU A 12 -16.95 -14.64 -5.35
CA GLU A 12 -17.10 -15.95 -4.72
C GLU A 12 -16.91 -17.09 -5.76
N GLY A 13 -16.08 -18.07 -5.40
CA GLY A 13 -15.77 -19.22 -6.26
C GLY A 13 -14.68 -18.96 -7.30
N MET A 14 -14.15 -17.74 -7.41
CA MET A 14 -12.97 -17.42 -8.22
C MET A 14 -11.70 -17.56 -7.38
N SER A 15 -10.67 -18.22 -7.91
CA SER A 15 -9.37 -18.23 -7.25
C SER A 15 -8.64 -16.90 -7.42
N VAL A 16 -7.72 -16.60 -6.49
CA VAL A 16 -6.87 -15.39 -6.58
C VAL A 16 -6.10 -15.35 -7.90
N GLN A 17 -5.57 -16.50 -8.34
CA GLN A 17 -4.83 -16.58 -9.59
C GLN A 17 -5.70 -16.24 -10.81
N GLU A 18 -6.90 -16.81 -10.89
CA GLU A 18 -7.85 -16.49 -11.98
C GLU A 18 -8.27 -15.02 -11.98
N TRP A 19 -8.39 -14.42 -10.79
CA TRP A 19 -8.68 -13.00 -10.64
C TRP A 19 -7.52 -12.14 -11.14
N VAL A 20 -6.26 -12.46 -10.78
CA VAL A 20 -5.07 -11.74 -11.28
C VAL A 20 -4.93 -11.86 -12.80
N GLU A 21 -5.16 -13.05 -13.36
CA GLU A 21 -5.04 -13.31 -14.80
C GLU A 21 -6.04 -12.52 -15.66
N GLN A 22 -7.15 -12.05 -15.07
CA GLN A 22 -8.15 -11.24 -15.77
C GLN A 22 -7.76 -9.76 -15.91
N GLU A 23 -6.54 -9.37 -15.52
CA GLU A 23 -6.05 -7.98 -15.53
C GLU A 23 -7.05 -7.01 -14.87
N HIS A 24 -7.54 -7.35 -13.67
CA HIS A 24 -8.34 -6.43 -12.85
C HIS A 24 -7.45 -5.33 -12.25
N GLY A 25 -6.97 -4.42 -13.08
CA GLY A 25 -6.54 -3.09 -12.65
C GLY A 25 -7.76 -2.23 -12.33
N SER A 26 -7.64 -1.29 -11.38
CA SER A 26 -8.71 -0.33 -11.08
C SER A 26 -9.15 0.36 -12.36
N ASP A 27 -10.35 0.07 -12.88
CA ASP A 27 -10.90 0.77 -14.03
C ASP A 27 -11.38 2.14 -13.54
N GLU A 28 -10.68 3.19 -13.98
CA GLU A 28 -11.01 4.59 -13.67
C GLU A 28 -12.45 4.97 -14.11
N ASN A 29 -13.07 4.19 -14.99
CA ASN A 29 -14.44 4.37 -15.45
C ASN A 29 -15.45 3.41 -14.80
N ALA A 30 -15.00 2.54 -13.88
CA ALA A 30 -15.90 1.63 -13.18
C ALA A 30 -16.96 2.42 -12.39
N PRO A 31 -18.22 1.96 -12.38
CA PRO A 31 -19.24 2.55 -11.53
C PRO A 31 -18.82 2.41 -10.06
N VAL A 32 -19.07 3.47 -9.28
CA VAL A 32 -18.75 3.47 -7.84
C VAL A 32 -19.52 2.38 -7.12
N ASP A 33 -18.82 1.52 -6.38
CA ASP A 33 -19.43 0.52 -5.51
C ASP A 33 -20.23 1.25 -4.40
N PRO A 34 -21.54 0.98 -4.28
CA PRO A 34 -22.39 1.68 -3.30
C PRO A 34 -21.97 1.43 -1.85
N VAL A 35 -21.35 0.27 -1.53
CA VAL A 35 -20.82 -0.04 -0.21
C VAL A 35 -19.61 0.84 0.08
N ILE A 36 -18.71 0.99 -0.88
CA ILE A 36 -17.55 1.87 -0.77
C ILE A 36 -17.99 3.33 -0.65
N ALA A 37 -18.94 3.76 -1.50
CA ALA A 37 -19.50 5.12 -1.45
C ALA A 37 -20.07 5.46 -0.06
N ALA A 38 -20.81 4.52 0.54
CA ALA A 38 -21.38 4.69 1.88
C ALA A 38 -20.31 4.68 2.98
N ALA A 39 -19.24 3.90 2.82
CA ALA A 39 -18.17 3.75 3.81
C ALA A 39 -17.09 4.84 3.73
N ALA A 40 -16.95 5.56 2.61
CA ALA A 40 -15.80 6.44 2.35
C ALA A 40 -15.51 7.47 3.44
N GLY A 41 -16.54 8.07 4.04
CA GLY A 41 -16.36 9.00 5.17
C GLY A 41 -15.78 8.31 6.42
N GLN A 42 -16.23 7.09 6.72
CA GLN A 42 -15.71 6.28 7.84
C GLN A 42 -14.30 5.77 7.56
N VAL A 43 -14.04 5.35 6.31
CA VAL A 43 -12.70 4.96 5.85
C VAL A 43 -11.73 6.12 6.05
N LYS A 44 -12.06 7.31 5.55
CA LYS A 44 -11.22 8.52 5.71
C LYS A 44 -10.90 8.80 7.17
N ALA A 45 -11.93 8.82 8.03
CA ALA A 45 -11.76 9.06 9.45
C ALA A 45 -10.88 7.98 10.11
N LYS A 46 -11.06 6.71 9.75
CA LYS A 46 -10.30 5.60 10.33
C LYS A 46 -8.84 5.60 9.88
N VAL A 47 -8.57 5.92 8.62
CA VAL A 47 -7.20 6.04 8.12
C VAL A 47 -6.49 7.21 8.82
N LEU A 48 -7.15 8.36 8.99
CA LEU A 48 -6.57 9.50 9.73
C LEU A 48 -6.43 9.26 11.24
N GLU A 49 -7.17 8.31 11.82
CA GLU A 49 -6.92 7.88 13.21
C GLU A 49 -5.56 7.16 13.34
N LEU A 50 -5.19 6.39 12.33
CA LEU A 50 -3.94 5.62 12.28
C LEU A 50 -2.77 6.44 11.71
N LEU A 51 -3.07 7.40 10.83
CA LEU A 51 -2.14 8.32 10.19
C LEU A 51 -2.56 9.77 10.50
N PRO A 52 -2.37 10.24 11.76
CA PRO A 52 -2.91 11.53 12.21
C PRO A 52 -2.34 12.75 11.48
N ASP A 53 -1.13 12.62 10.92
CA ASP A 53 -0.45 13.68 10.16
C ASP A 53 -0.64 13.53 8.63
N GLY A 54 -1.49 12.59 8.19
CA GLY A 54 -1.74 12.32 6.78
C GLY A 54 -2.39 13.49 6.04
N GLU A 55 -1.79 13.90 4.91
CA GLU A 55 -2.34 14.91 4.02
C GLU A 55 -3.40 14.30 3.10
N VAL A 56 -4.62 14.85 3.11
CA VAL A 56 -5.74 14.36 2.30
C VAL A 56 -5.79 15.08 0.94
N PHE A 57 -5.88 14.31 -0.13
CA PHE A 57 -6.09 14.78 -1.49
C PHE A 57 -7.39 14.16 -2.04
N GLU A 58 -8.44 14.96 -2.18
CA GLU A 58 -9.68 14.50 -2.82
C GLU A 58 -9.49 14.42 -4.34
N PHE A 59 -9.97 13.33 -4.96
CA PHE A 59 -9.99 13.26 -6.41
C PHE A 59 -11.05 14.21 -6.98
N THR A 60 -10.81 14.78 -8.15
CA THR A 60 -11.65 15.85 -8.71
C THR A 60 -12.33 15.44 -10.02
N HIS A 61 -13.35 16.22 -10.41
CA HIS A 61 -14.06 16.20 -11.68
C HIS A 61 -14.93 14.97 -12.01
N ARG A 62 -14.39 13.76 -11.98
CA ARG A 62 -15.11 12.53 -12.38
C ARG A 62 -14.76 11.30 -11.56
N ASP A 63 -13.68 11.37 -10.79
CA ASP A 63 -13.16 10.21 -10.07
C ASP A 63 -13.69 10.22 -8.64
N PHE A 64 -14.19 9.08 -8.20
CA PHE A 64 -14.60 8.88 -6.82
C PHE A 64 -13.37 8.45 -6.01
N GLY A 65 -13.18 9.09 -4.85
CA GLY A 65 -12.18 8.65 -3.89
C GLY A 65 -11.31 9.78 -3.37
N PHE A 66 -10.24 9.38 -2.70
CA PHE A 66 -9.26 10.27 -2.11
C PHE A 66 -7.97 9.52 -1.85
N GLU A 67 -6.90 10.28 -1.70
CA GLU A 67 -5.60 9.81 -1.24
C GLU A 67 -5.26 10.43 0.12
N ILE A 68 -4.55 9.68 0.97
CA ILE A 68 -3.96 10.14 2.22
C ILE A 68 -2.49 9.78 2.19
N SER A 69 -1.63 10.78 2.31
CA SER A 69 -0.18 10.62 2.23
C SER A 69 0.48 11.09 3.52
N ASP A 70 1.18 10.19 4.22
CA ASP A 70 1.91 10.49 5.44
C ASP A 70 3.41 10.62 5.16
N LYS A 71 3.96 11.83 5.37
CA LYS A 71 5.36 12.14 5.04
C LYS A 71 6.36 11.46 5.96
N ALA A 72 5.99 11.19 7.21
CA ALA A 72 6.91 10.64 8.20
C ALA A 72 7.22 9.17 7.92
N SER A 73 6.19 8.39 7.60
CA SER A 73 6.29 6.97 7.25
C SER A 73 6.54 6.73 5.77
N GLY A 74 6.12 7.67 4.91
CA GLY A 74 6.04 7.48 3.46
C GLY A 74 4.84 6.66 3.03
N LEU A 75 3.94 6.27 3.94
CA LEU A 75 2.72 5.54 3.62
C LEU A 75 1.78 6.42 2.79
N GLN A 76 1.26 5.84 1.72
CA GLN A 76 0.19 6.41 0.94
C GLN A 76 -0.97 5.43 0.90
N PHE A 77 -2.17 5.91 1.23
CA PHE A 77 -3.43 5.21 1.08
C PHE A 77 -4.25 5.88 -0.02
N SER A 78 -4.88 5.10 -0.89
CA SER A 78 -5.80 5.60 -1.91
C SER A 78 -7.09 4.78 -1.90
N LEU A 79 -8.24 5.46 -1.85
CA LEU A 79 -9.55 4.84 -2.05
C LEU A 79 -10.03 5.17 -3.46
N PHE A 80 -10.55 4.18 -4.19
CA PHE A 80 -11.11 4.32 -5.53
C PHE A 80 -12.59 3.91 -5.56
N SER A 81 -13.20 3.88 -6.75
CA SER A 81 -14.60 3.53 -6.98
C SER A 81 -14.96 2.12 -6.50
N GLU A 82 -14.08 1.14 -6.68
CA GLU A 82 -14.34 -0.28 -6.37
C GLU A 82 -13.20 -0.97 -5.59
N SER A 83 -12.13 -0.24 -5.28
CA SER A 83 -10.91 -0.79 -4.66
C SER A 83 -10.26 0.22 -3.72
N ALA A 84 -9.23 -0.22 -3.00
CA ALA A 84 -8.30 0.68 -2.32
C ALA A 84 -6.88 0.14 -2.49
N GLY A 85 -5.89 0.99 -2.26
CA GLY A 85 -4.48 0.63 -2.32
C GLY A 85 -3.70 1.29 -1.20
N LEU A 86 -2.66 0.61 -0.75
CA LEU A 86 -1.61 1.17 0.08
C LEU A 86 -0.27 0.97 -0.60
N SER A 87 0.60 1.97 -0.48
CA SER A 87 1.99 1.83 -0.85
C SER A 87 2.90 2.38 0.24
N ILE A 88 4.04 1.75 0.42
CA ILE A 88 5.11 2.21 1.31
C ILE A 88 6.46 2.10 0.58
N PRO A 89 7.30 3.15 0.58
CA PRO A 89 8.59 3.10 -0.10
C PRO A 89 9.56 2.15 0.63
N TYR A 90 10.56 1.66 -0.10
CA TYR A 90 11.64 0.81 0.43
C TYR A 90 12.74 1.61 1.17
N TRP A 91 12.38 2.66 1.91
CA TRP A 91 13.34 3.47 2.67
C TRP A 91 13.60 2.84 4.04
N GLU A 92 14.82 2.97 4.58
CA GLU A 92 15.16 2.41 5.90
C GLU A 92 14.26 2.94 7.03
N SER A 93 13.78 4.19 6.92
CA SER A 93 12.85 4.77 7.89
C SER A 93 11.44 4.18 7.83
N SER A 94 11.11 3.48 6.75
CA SER A 94 9.77 2.96 6.45
C SER A 94 9.56 1.53 6.98
N ASP A 95 10.62 0.77 7.27
CA ASP A 95 10.56 -0.62 7.79
C ASP A 95 9.63 -0.74 9.01
N GLN A 96 9.66 0.26 9.91
CA GLN A 96 8.88 0.28 11.16
C GLN A 96 7.38 0.56 10.98
N TYR A 97 6.90 0.76 9.75
CA TYR A 97 5.49 1.12 9.47
C TYR A 97 4.75 0.05 8.66
N LEU A 98 5.34 -1.13 8.44
CA LEU A 98 4.66 -2.27 7.80
C LEU A 98 3.45 -2.75 8.61
N ASP A 99 3.55 -2.72 9.94
CA ASP A 99 2.44 -3.01 10.86
C ASP A 99 1.30 -2.01 10.71
N VAL A 100 1.62 -0.70 10.66
CA VAL A 100 0.64 0.36 10.43
C VAL A 100 -0.02 0.21 9.06
N MET A 101 0.74 -0.10 8.01
CA MET A 101 0.21 -0.38 6.66
C MET A 101 -0.84 -1.50 6.70
N LEU A 102 -0.53 -2.61 7.36
CA LEU A 102 -1.45 -3.75 7.49
C LEU A 102 -2.64 -3.39 8.38
N GLU A 103 -2.45 -2.66 9.48
CA GLU A 103 -3.55 -2.21 10.33
C GLU A 103 -4.54 -1.33 9.56
N VAL A 104 -4.04 -0.40 8.73
CA VAL A 104 -4.87 0.41 7.84
C VAL A 104 -5.60 -0.49 6.85
N ALA A 105 -4.90 -1.41 6.17
CA ALA A 105 -5.51 -2.32 5.21
C ALA A 105 -6.68 -3.11 5.81
N PHE A 106 -6.49 -3.73 6.97
CA PHE A 106 -7.53 -4.53 7.62
C PHE A 106 -8.66 -3.69 8.21
N ALA A 107 -8.38 -2.48 8.69
CA ALA A 107 -9.40 -1.55 9.14
C ALA A 107 -10.33 -1.14 7.98
N VAL A 108 -9.76 -0.85 6.80
CA VAL A 108 -10.53 -0.49 5.59
C VAL A 108 -11.28 -1.69 5.03
N ALA A 109 -10.65 -2.87 4.99
CA ALA A 109 -11.29 -4.12 4.59
C ALA A 109 -12.57 -4.39 5.41
N LYS A 110 -12.50 -4.22 6.74
CA LYS A 110 -13.65 -4.38 7.64
C LYS A 110 -14.81 -3.42 7.35
N LEU A 111 -14.51 -2.20 6.93
CA LEU A 111 -15.52 -1.17 6.63
C LEU A 111 -16.15 -1.34 5.24
N THR A 112 -15.41 -1.89 4.29
CA THR A 112 -15.79 -1.94 2.87
C THR A 112 -16.20 -3.32 2.38
N GLY A 113 -15.82 -4.38 3.11
CA GLY A 113 -15.97 -5.76 2.68
C GLY A 113 -14.99 -6.17 1.57
N LEU A 114 -13.94 -5.36 1.33
CA LEU A 114 -12.85 -5.72 0.43
C LEU A 114 -11.91 -6.75 1.09
N GLN A 115 -11.18 -7.49 0.27
CA GLN A 115 -10.18 -8.46 0.67
C GLN A 115 -8.78 -7.85 0.56
N VAL A 116 -7.91 -8.13 1.53
CA VAL A 116 -6.53 -7.66 1.55
C VAL A 116 -5.66 -8.59 0.70
N TYR A 117 -5.18 -8.10 -0.44
CA TYR A 117 -4.36 -8.82 -1.40
C TYR A 117 -2.94 -8.25 -1.46
N ASP A 118 -1.95 -9.14 -1.33
CA ASP A 118 -0.53 -8.88 -1.49
C ASP A 118 -0.08 -9.29 -2.90
N PRO A 119 0.19 -8.34 -3.80
CA PRO A 119 0.63 -8.63 -5.16
C PRO A 119 2.05 -9.21 -5.25
N GLN A 120 2.91 -9.00 -4.24
CA GLN A 120 4.25 -9.56 -4.20
C GLN A 120 4.24 -11.05 -3.81
N GLY A 121 3.35 -11.42 -2.89
CA GLY A 121 3.11 -12.80 -2.45
C GLY A 121 2.09 -13.56 -3.31
N GLY A 122 1.23 -12.86 -4.03
CA GLY A 122 0.14 -13.43 -4.83
C GLY A 122 -0.95 -14.07 -3.96
N GLN A 123 -1.21 -13.51 -2.77
CA GLN A 123 -2.09 -14.10 -1.76
C GLN A 123 -3.04 -13.09 -1.14
N VAL A 124 -4.19 -13.59 -0.67
CA VAL A 124 -5.13 -12.84 0.15
C VAL A 124 -4.97 -13.27 1.60
N TYR A 125 -5.10 -12.32 2.51
CA TYR A 125 -4.99 -12.54 3.95
C TYR A 125 -6.29 -12.22 4.66
N GLU A 126 -6.61 -12.99 5.70
CA GLU A 126 -7.82 -12.77 6.52
C GLU A 126 -7.52 -11.93 7.77
N SER A 127 -6.23 -11.80 8.14
CA SER A 127 -5.81 -10.96 9.27
C SER A 127 -4.42 -10.34 9.08
N ALA A 128 -4.16 -9.25 9.82
CA ALA A 128 -2.86 -8.59 9.83
C ALA A 128 -1.73 -9.49 10.36
N GLU A 129 -2.06 -10.38 11.31
CA GLU A 129 -1.11 -11.36 11.86
C GLU A 129 -0.64 -12.33 10.77
N GLU A 130 -1.55 -12.86 9.96
CA GLU A 130 -1.21 -13.74 8.84
C GLU A 130 -0.41 -13.02 7.75
N ALA A 131 -0.77 -11.76 7.47
CA ALA A 131 -0.13 -10.96 6.43
C ALA A 131 1.31 -10.55 6.79
N MET A 132 1.61 -10.37 8.09
CA MET A 132 2.88 -9.79 8.54
C MET A 132 4.10 -10.59 8.07
N ASP A 133 4.10 -11.90 8.28
CA ASP A 133 5.22 -12.78 7.87
C ASP A 133 5.48 -12.73 6.36
N SER A 134 4.43 -12.57 5.55
CA SER A 134 4.60 -12.38 4.10
C SER A 134 5.13 -11.00 3.79
N ALA A 135 4.57 -9.96 4.42
CA ALA A 135 4.97 -8.58 4.18
C ALA A 135 6.46 -8.37 4.48
N GLU A 136 6.98 -8.90 5.59
CA GLU A 136 8.41 -8.83 5.89
C GLU A 136 9.27 -9.50 4.82
N ARG A 137 8.86 -10.69 4.36
CA ARG A 137 9.57 -11.44 3.30
C ARG A 137 9.50 -10.77 1.93
N GLY A 138 8.36 -10.18 1.60
CA GLY A 138 8.13 -9.46 0.34
C GLY A 138 8.83 -8.10 0.32
N TYR A 139 8.92 -7.44 1.48
CA TYR A 139 9.53 -6.12 1.62
C TYR A 139 11.06 -6.15 1.56
N ALA A 140 11.67 -7.13 2.23
CA ALA A 140 13.13 -7.18 2.42
C ALA A 140 13.95 -7.13 1.11
N PRO A 141 13.61 -7.86 0.03
CA PRO A 141 14.35 -7.80 -1.24
C PRO A 141 14.31 -6.42 -1.89
N GLY A 142 13.17 -5.72 -1.84
CA GLY A 142 13.04 -4.38 -2.40
C GLY A 142 13.91 -3.37 -1.65
N ARG A 143 13.96 -3.48 -0.33
CA ARG A 143 14.84 -2.69 0.54
C ARG A 143 16.32 -2.94 0.26
N GLU A 144 16.74 -4.21 0.18
CA GLU A 144 18.12 -4.57 -0.17
C GLU A 144 18.54 -4.01 -1.53
N TYR A 145 17.64 -4.05 -2.50
CA TYR A 145 17.88 -3.47 -3.81
C TYR A 145 18.02 -1.95 -3.76
N VAL A 146 17.15 -1.22 -3.06
CA VAL A 146 17.28 0.24 -2.89
C VAL A 146 18.60 0.60 -2.20
N ALA A 147 18.94 -0.07 -1.10
CA ALA A 147 20.21 0.15 -0.40
C ALA A 147 21.42 -0.07 -1.32
N SER A 148 21.36 -1.05 -2.23
CA SER A 148 22.42 -1.30 -3.21
C SER A 148 22.59 -0.15 -4.21
N LEU A 149 21.48 0.48 -4.63
CA LEU A 149 21.51 1.62 -5.54
C LEU A 149 22.09 2.87 -4.87
N GLU A 150 21.75 3.11 -3.61
CA GLU A 150 22.29 4.24 -2.82
C GLU A 150 23.79 4.09 -2.55
N ALA A 151 24.22 2.86 -2.25
CA ALA A 151 25.64 2.54 -2.08
C ALA A 151 26.43 2.75 -3.38
N ALA A 152 25.85 2.43 -4.53
CA ALA A 152 26.48 2.63 -5.84
C ALA A 152 26.57 4.10 -6.26
N GLN A 153 25.64 4.95 -5.82
CA GLN A 153 25.61 6.39 -6.11
C GLN A 153 26.50 7.23 -5.17
N SER A 154 26.86 6.69 -4.01
CA SER A 154 27.74 7.36 -3.06
C SER A 154 29.15 7.51 -3.65
N PRO A 155 29.70 8.74 -3.76
CA PRO A 155 31.05 8.92 -4.28
C PRO A 155 32.05 8.13 -3.43
N PRO A 156 33.10 7.51 -4.02
CA PRO A 156 34.08 6.77 -3.25
C PRO A 156 34.63 7.70 -2.16
N LYS A 157 34.54 7.26 -0.90
CA LYS A 157 35.11 7.99 0.24
C LYS A 157 36.55 8.33 -0.11
N LYS A 158 36.84 9.61 -0.38
CA LYS A 158 38.20 10.08 -0.68
C LYS A 158 39.08 9.61 0.48
N ARG A 159 39.99 8.66 0.22
CA ARG A 159 41.01 8.26 1.19
C ARG A 159 41.97 9.44 1.32
N TRP A 160 41.79 10.25 2.37
CA TRP A 160 42.61 11.43 2.70
C TRP A 160 44.02 11.04 3.20
N TRP A 161 44.73 10.19 2.46
CA TRP A 161 46.11 9.80 2.80
C TRP A 161 46.95 9.74 1.52
N TRP A 162 47.46 10.89 1.06
CA TRP A 162 48.67 10.96 0.23
C TRP A 162 49.57 12.04 0.80
N PRO A 163 50.74 11.70 1.37
CA PRO A 163 51.77 12.68 1.67
C PRO A 163 52.62 12.87 0.40
N PHE A 164 52.81 14.12 0.00
CA PHE A 164 53.93 14.54 -0.84
C PHE A 164 54.55 15.79 -0.24
#